data_AF-A0A0F9F344-F1
#
_entry.id   AF-A0A0F9F344-F1
#
_cell.length_a   1.000
_cell.length_b   1.000
_cell.length_c   1.000
_cell.angle_alpha   90.00
_cell.angle_beta   90.00
_cell.angle_gamma   90.00
#
_symmetry.space_group_name_H-M   'P 1'
#
loop_
_entity.id
_entity.type
_entity.pdbx_description
1 polymer ?
#
loop_
_entity_poly.entity_id
_entity_poly.type
_entity_poly.pdbx_seq_one_letter_code
_entity_poly.pdbx_strand_id
1 'polypeptide(L)'
;MAAGTWVFTNAGRTSLLDGTFDIDSDTWKMALHLSSGTQPGAGTTAWSGLDTSEHANANGYLDGGKSIVLALSGTTTVKVDINTDPVWTASGGSIVARWAVIYEVGGNVLCYCLLDSTPANVTATDGNTLTVAAHTSGVFTLA
;
A
#
# COMPACT_ATOMS: atom_id res chain seq x y z
N MET A 1 -0.17 -12.30 4.40
CA MET A 1 0.48 -12.57 3.10
C MET A 1 1.63 -11.58 2.94
N ALA A 2 2.73 -11.99 2.33
CA ALA A 2 3.84 -11.06 2.06
C ALA A 2 3.51 -10.21 0.83
N ALA A 3 3.71 -8.90 0.94
CA ALA A 3 3.71 -8.01 -0.21
C ALA A 3 4.81 -8.43 -1.19
N GLY A 4 4.52 -8.34 -2.49
CA GLY A 4 5.54 -8.38 -3.52
C GLY A 4 6.44 -7.14 -3.46
N THR A 5 7.42 -7.07 -4.37
CA THR A 5 8.28 -5.88 -4.50
C THR A 5 7.45 -4.63 -4.76
N TRP A 6 7.69 -3.58 -3.97
CA TRP A 6 7.05 -2.29 -4.15
C TRP A 6 7.59 -1.56 -5.38
N VAL A 7 6.68 -1.06 -6.21
CA VAL A 7 6.97 -0.29 -7.41
C VAL A 7 6.54 1.15 -7.18
N PHE A 8 7.50 2.07 -7.26
CA PHE A 8 7.20 3.49 -7.15
C PHE A 8 6.47 4.01 -8.38
N THR A 9 5.56 4.95 -8.15
CA THR A 9 5.00 5.76 -9.24
C THR A 9 6.02 6.81 -9.71
N ASN A 10 5.78 7.40 -10.89
CA ASN A 10 6.58 8.53 -11.36
C ASN A 10 6.46 9.72 -10.40
N ALA A 11 5.23 10.02 -9.95
CA ALA A 11 4.99 11.11 -9.01
C ALA A 11 5.66 10.85 -7.66
N GLY A 12 5.56 9.63 -7.13
CA GLY A 12 6.16 9.27 -5.86
C GLY A 12 7.69 9.32 -5.88
N ARG A 13 8.34 8.98 -7.01
CA ARG A 13 9.78 9.23 -7.20
C ARG A 13 10.11 10.72 -7.15
N THR A 14 9.35 11.54 -7.85
CA THR A 14 9.57 13.00 -7.85
C THR A 14 9.40 13.57 -6.45
N SER A 15 8.29 13.24 -5.78
CA SER A 15 7.99 13.73 -4.44
C SER A 15 9.01 13.29 -3.39
N LEU A 16 9.61 12.11 -3.55
CA LEU A 16 10.71 11.66 -2.68
C LEU A 16 11.99 12.49 -2.89
N LEU A 17 12.28 12.91 -4.14
CA LEU A 17 13.52 13.61 -4.49
C LEU A 17 13.44 15.12 -4.31
N ASP A 18 12.25 15.71 -4.45
CA ASP A 18 12.04 17.15 -4.27
C ASP A 18 11.72 17.54 -2.82
N GLY A 19 11.57 16.54 -1.93
CA GLY A 19 11.28 16.74 -0.51
C GLY A 19 9.82 17.02 -0.20
N THR A 20 8.90 16.85 -1.16
CA THR A 20 7.46 16.90 -0.91
C THR A 20 7.04 15.77 0.02
N PHE A 21 7.62 14.58 -0.16
CA PHE A 21 7.43 13.47 0.76
C PHE A 21 8.51 13.49 1.84
N ASP A 22 8.07 13.59 3.08
CA ASP A 22 8.86 13.36 4.28
C ASP A 22 8.46 12.02 4.91
N ILE A 23 9.29 10.99 4.71
CA ILE A 23 8.92 9.58 4.95
C ILE A 23 8.60 9.30 6.42
N ASP A 24 9.30 9.91 7.37
CA ASP A 24 9.09 9.68 8.81
C ASP A 24 8.27 10.76 9.53
N SER A 25 7.85 11.83 8.84
CA SER A 25 7.02 12.87 9.44
C SER A 25 5.61 12.98 8.83
N ASP A 26 5.46 12.64 7.55
CA ASP A 26 4.16 12.68 6.88
C ASP A 26 3.22 11.56 7.36
N THR A 27 1.93 11.76 7.09
CA THR A 27 0.89 10.77 7.40
C THR A 27 0.66 9.84 6.22
N TRP A 28 0.86 8.55 6.43
CA TRP A 28 0.76 7.53 5.38
C TRP A 28 -0.44 6.62 5.59
N LYS A 29 -1.05 6.18 4.48
CA LYS A 29 -2.08 5.15 4.47
C LYS A 29 -1.76 4.06 3.44
N MET A 30 -2.21 2.85 3.74
CA MET A 30 -2.25 1.74 2.81
C MET A 30 -3.69 1.37 2.49
N ALA A 31 -4.01 1.28 1.21
CA ALA A 31 -5.31 0.83 0.71
C ALA A 31 -5.19 -0.46 -0.12
N LEU A 32 -6.30 -1.19 -0.16
CA LEU A 32 -6.42 -2.45 -0.89
C LEU A 32 -7.22 -2.23 -2.18
N HIS A 33 -6.68 -2.69 -3.31
CA HIS A 33 -7.35 -2.57 -4.60
C HIS A 33 -7.67 -3.93 -5.21
N LEU A 34 -8.86 -4.00 -5.79
CA LEU A 34 -9.39 -5.11 -6.57
C LEU A 34 -8.66 -5.23 -7.91
N SER A 35 -8.88 -6.35 -8.60
CA SER A 35 -8.43 -6.56 -9.97
C SER A 35 -9.26 -5.84 -11.03
N SER A 36 -10.38 -5.23 -10.64
CA SER A 36 -11.29 -4.46 -11.48
C SER A 36 -11.13 -2.97 -11.20
N GLY A 37 -11.57 -2.12 -12.15
CA GLY A 37 -11.42 -0.67 -12.05
C GLY A 37 -10.03 -0.17 -12.47
N THR A 38 -9.71 1.10 -12.19
CA THR A 38 -8.42 1.71 -12.55
C THR A 38 -7.30 1.12 -11.71
N GLN A 39 -6.40 0.36 -12.33
CA GLN A 39 -5.31 -0.33 -11.64
C GLN A 39 -4.15 0.65 -11.32
N PRO A 40 -3.46 0.47 -10.19
CA PRO A 40 -2.25 1.24 -9.90
C PRO A 40 -1.16 0.92 -10.93
N GLY A 41 -0.39 1.93 -11.29
CA GLY A 41 0.68 1.82 -12.28
C GLY A 41 1.72 2.93 -12.16
N ALA A 42 2.80 2.84 -12.94
CA ALA A 42 3.87 3.83 -12.90
C ALA A 42 3.38 5.27 -13.18
N GLY A 43 2.30 5.43 -13.96
CA GLY A 43 1.69 6.73 -14.26
C GLY A 43 0.68 7.24 -13.22
N THR A 44 0.37 6.47 -12.17
CA THR A 44 -0.52 6.92 -11.10
C THR A 44 0.07 8.12 -10.38
N THR A 45 -0.74 9.14 -10.14
CA THR A 45 -0.33 10.37 -9.45
C THR A 45 -1.06 10.50 -8.12
N ALA A 46 -2.33 10.88 -8.15
CA ALA A 46 -3.17 11.11 -6.98
C ALA A 46 -3.93 9.85 -6.56
N TRP A 47 -4.15 9.72 -5.25
CA TRP A 47 -4.98 8.66 -4.65
C TRP A 47 -6.38 8.60 -5.27
N SER A 48 -7.02 9.75 -5.48
CA SER A 48 -8.36 9.85 -6.06
C SER A 48 -8.49 9.26 -7.46
N GLY A 49 -7.37 9.03 -8.18
CA GLY A 49 -7.38 8.37 -9.49
C GLY A 49 -7.56 6.84 -9.42
N LEU A 50 -7.56 6.25 -8.22
CA LEU A 50 -7.69 4.81 -7.99
C LEU A 50 -8.99 4.42 -7.27
N ASP A 51 -9.91 5.36 -7.07
CA ASP A 51 -11.19 5.18 -6.37
C ASP A 51 -12.02 4.01 -6.92
N THR A 52 -12.06 3.83 -8.24
CA THR A 52 -12.83 2.76 -8.89
C THR A 52 -12.30 1.34 -8.68
N SER A 53 -11.05 1.19 -8.22
CA SER A 53 -10.48 -0.12 -7.92
C SER A 53 -10.29 -0.37 -6.44
N GLU A 54 -10.48 0.64 -5.58
CA GLU A 54 -10.43 0.44 -4.14
C GLU A 54 -11.50 -0.57 -3.70
N HIS A 55 -11.16 -1.41 -2.71
CA HIS A 55 -12.18 -2.17 -2.02
C HIS A 55 -13.19 -1.22 -1.37
N ALA A 56 -14.48 -1.35 -1.69
CA ALA A 56 -15.51 -0.52 -1.09
C ALA A 56 -15.60 -0.72 0.44
N ASN A 57 -16.02 0.33 1.16
CA ASN A 57 -16.38 0.29 2.59
C ASN A 57 -17.48 -0.73 2.89
N ALA A 58 -17.04 -1.94 3.18
CA ALA A 58 -17.84 -3.10 3.51
C ALA A 58 -16.92 -4.18 4.08
N ASN A 59 -17.53 -5.23 4.64
CA ASN A 59 -16.82 -6.46 5.00
C ASN A 59 -15.65 -6.27 5.99
N GLY A 60 -15.66 -5.22 6.81
CA GLY A 60 -14.55 -4.85 7.71
C GLY A 60 -13.45 -3.98 7.10
N TYR A 61 -13.60 -3.57 5.84
CA TYR A 61 -12.76 -2.56 5.19
C TYR A 61 -13.39 -1.16 5.30
N LEU A 62 -12.55 -0.13 5.45
CA LEU A 62 -12.95 1.29 5.45
C LEU A 62 -12.27 2.00 4.28
N ASP A 63 -13.02 2.86 3.58
CA ASP A 63 -12.49 3.65 2.45
C ASP A 63 -11.25 4.47 2.86
N GLY A 64 -10.30 4.57 1.94
CA GLY A 64 -8.95 5.09 2.17
C GLY A 64 -8.01 4.11 2.89
N GLY A 65 -8.47 2.94 3.30
CA GLY A 65 -7.64 1.91 3.93
C GLY A 65 -7.19 2.24 5.35
N LYS A 66 -6.00 1.75 5.73
CA LYS A 66 -5.45 1.87 7.10
C LYS A 66 -4.28 2.83 7.18
N SER A 67 -4.20 3.58 8.27
CA SER A 67 -2.99 4.34 8.62
C SER A 67 -1.83 3.38 8.82
N ILE A 68 -0.67 3.75 8.29
CA ILE A 68 0.60 3.04 8.51
C ILE A 68 1.66 4.05 8.95
N VAL A 69 2.71 3.56 9.60
CA VAL A 69 3.90 4.35 9.92
C VAL A 69 5.05 3.77 9.14
N LEU A 70 5.70 4.61 8.32
CA LEU A 70 6.95 4.25 7.67
C LEU A 70 8.11 4.58 8.63
N ALA A 71 9.04 3.65 8.77
CA ALA A 71 10.18 3.79 9.66
C ALA A 71 11.49 3.65 8.87
N LEU A 72 12.46 4.51 9.19
CA LEU A 72 13.80 4.46 8.63
C LEU A 72 14.72 3.67 9.55
N SER A 73 15.62 2.89 8.96
CA SER A 73 16.68 2.16 9.68
C SER A 73 17.93 2.01 8.81
N GLY A 74 19.09 1.77 9.42
CA GLY A 74 20.37 1.67 8.71
C GLY A 74 21.09 3.01 8.56
N THR A 75 22.27 2.98 7.95
CA THR A 75 23.15 4.16 7.81
C THR A 75 23.72 4.30 6.40
N THR A 76 24.53 3.33 5.93
CA THR A 76 25.07 3.31 4.55
C THR A 76 24.00 2.89 3.55
N THR A 77 23.21 1.90 3.92
CA THR A 77 21.98 1.55 3.22
C THR A 77 20.83 1.82 4.17
N VAL A 78 20.02 2.81 3.83
CA VAL A 78 18.84 3.18 4.60
C VAL A 78 17.66 2.37 4.08
N LYS A 79 16.99 1.64 4.97
CA LYS A 79 15.79 0.87 4.71
C LYS A 79 14.58 1.63 5.21
N VAL A 80 13.58 1.78 4.36
CA VAL A 80 12.23 2.20 4.72
C VAL A 80 11.35 0.97 4.83
N ASP A 81 10.73 0.79 5.98
CA ASP A 81 9.81 -0.32 6.25
C ASP A 81 8.50 0.16 6.86
N ILE A 82 7.50 -0.71 6.86
CA ILE A 82 6.27 -0.48 7.61
C ILE A 82 6.53 -0.91 9.06
N ASN A 83 6.41 0.01 10.02
CA ASN A 83 6.71 -0.26 11.42
C ASN A 83 5.83 -1.38 12.02
N THR A 84 4.59 -1.48 11.57
CA THR A 84 3.68 -2.57 11.94
C THR A 84 2.80 -2.92 10.76
N ASP A 85 2.85 -4.18 10.35
CA ASP A 85 2.09 -4.69 9.21
C ASP A 85 0.58 -4.43 9.38
N PRO A 86 -0.09 -3.79 8.41
CA PRO A 86 -1.52 -3.53 8.51
C PRO A 86 -2.33 -4.83 8.39
N VAL A 87 -3.33 -4.94 9.26
CA VAL A 87 -4.23 -6.09 9.35
C VAL A 87 -5.68 -5.63 9.19
N TRP A 88 -6.39 -6.21 8.23
CA TRP A 88 -7.84 -6.09 8.07
C TRP A 88 -8.52 -7.38 8.51
N THR A 89 -9.56 -7.28 9.33
CA THR A 89 -10.40 -8.43 9.70
C THR A 89 -11.64 -8.40 8.84
N ALA A 90 -11.84 -9.44 8.03
CA ALA A 90 -13.05 -9.60 7.23
C ALA A 90 -14.25 -9.85 8.16
N SER A 91 -15.31 -9.07 8.02
CA SER A 91 -16.51 -9.17 8.86
C SER A 91 -17.78 -8.83 8.10
N GLY A 92 -18.73 -9.76 8.02
CA GLY A 92 -19.97 -9.62 7.25
C GLY A 92 -19.81 -9.94 5.75
N GLY A 93 -18.65 -10.46 5.36
CA GLY A 93 -18.31 -10.84 4.00
C GLY A 93 -16.80 -10.99 3.80
N SER A 94 -16.36 -11.38 2.60
CA SER A 94 -14.93 -11.50 2.29
C SER A 94 -14.32 -10.15 1.93
N ILE A 95 -13.05 -9.97 2.30
CA ILE A 95 -12.18 -8.94 1.74
C ILE A 95 -11.38 -9.56 0.59
N VAL A 96 -11.49 -8.99 -0.60
CA VAL A 96 -10.74 -9.40 -1.80
C VAL A 96 -9.82 -8.27 -2.24
N ALA A 97 -8.57 -8.58 -2.58
CA ALA A 97 -7.63 -7.61 -3.10
C ALA A 97 -6.65 -8.26 -4.08
N ARG A 98 -6.04 -7.46 -4.94
CA ARG A 98 -4.91 -7.84 -5.80
C ARG A 98 -3.69 -6.99 -5.52
N TRP A 99 -3.90 -5.71 -5.21
CA TRP A 99 -2.84 -4.75 -4.97
C TRP A 99 -2.95 -4.13 -3.59
N ALA A 100 -1.80 -3.75 -3.04
CA ALA A 100 -1.72 -2.74 -2.00
C ALA A 100 -1.08 -1.47 -2.56
N VAL A 101 -1.57 -0.33 -2.11
CA VAL A 101 -1.09 1.00 -2.52
C VAL A 101 -0.78 1.80 -1.27
N ILE A 102 0.41 2.41 -1.22
CA ILE A 102 0.82 3.34 -0.17
C ILE A 102 0.75 4.75 -0.72
N TYR A 103 0.08 5.65 0.00
CA TYR A 103 -0.07 7.04 -0.38
C TYR A 103 0.04 7.97 0.83
N GLU A 104 0.44 9.20 0.57
CA GLU A 104 0.47 10.27 1.56
C GLU A 104 -0.94 10.86 1.73
N VAL A 105 -1.38 11.07 2.96
CA VAL A 105 -2.70 11.66 3.24
C VAL A 105 -2.72 13.12 2.80
N GLY A 106 -3.51 13.42 1.78
CA GLY A 106 -3.57 14.75 1.17
C GLY A 106 -2.55 14.96 0.04
N GLY A 107 -1.75 13.94 -0.28
CA GLY A 107 -0.70 13.98 -1.29
C GLY A 107 -0.83 12.92 -2.39
N ASN A 108 0.32 12.52 -2.94
CA ASN A 108 0.43 11.60 -4.06
C ASN A 108 0.56 10.13 -3.61
N VAL A 109 0.42 9.22 -4.58
CA VAL A 109 0.72 7.80 -4.40
C VAL A 109 2.23 7.58 -4.43
N LEU A 110 2.78 6.99 -3.37
CA LEU A 110 4.19 6.64 -3.26
C LEU A 110 4.52 5.43 -4.14
N CYS A 111 3.88 4.30 -3.85
CA CYS A 111 4.18 3.02 -4.46
C CYS A 111 3.00 2.04 -4.36
N TYR A 112 3.11 0.96 -5.11
CA TYR A 112 2.14 -0.13 -5.12
C TYR A 112 2.84 -1.48 -5.26
N CYS A 113 2.19 -2.56 -4.85
CA CYS A 113 2.69 -3.92 -5.04
C CYS A 113 1.55 -4.88 -5.38
N LEU A 114 1.89 -6.00 -6.02
CA LEU A 114 1.00 -7.16 -6.05
C LEU A 114 1.02 -7.83 -4.67
N LEU A 115 -0.13 -8.33 -4.23
CA LEU A 115 -0.24 -9.11 -3.00
C LEU A 115 0.07 -10.60 -3.22
N ASP A 116 0.09 -11.05 -4.48
CA ASP A 116 0.41 -12.42 -4.87
C ASP A 116 1.46 -12.43 -6.00
N SER A 117 2.39 -13.38 -5.97
CA SER A 117 3.46 -13.52 -6.97
C SER A 117 3.00 -14.07 -8.32
N THR A 118 1.81 -14.67 -8.39
CA THR A 118 1.17 -15.22 -9.60
C THR A 118 -0.04 -14.37 -10.05
N PRO A 119 0.09 -13.04 -9.92
CA PRO A 119 -0.97 -12.02 -9.87
C PRO A 119 -2.41 -12.45 -9.55
N ALA A 120 -2.61 -13.39 -8.62
CA ALA A 120 -3.93 -13.82 -8.20
C ALA A 120 -4.60 -12.79 -7.27
N ASN A 121 -5.93 -12.90 -7.13
CA ASN A 121 -6.64 -12.21 -6.07
C ASN A 121 -6.38 -12.93 -4.75
N VAL A 122 -6.05 -12.16 -3.73
CA VAL A 122 -5.99 -12.62 -2.35
C VAL A 122 -7.35 -12.41 -1.71
N THR A 123 -7.79 -13.37 -0.91
CA THR A 123 -9.11 -13.33 -0.26
C THR A 123 -8.98 -13.69 1.20
N ALA A 124 -9.43 -12.80 2.08
CA ALA A 124 -9.76 -13.16 3.46
C ALA A 124 -11.26 -13.36 3.55
N THR A 125 -11.67 -14.58 3.87
CA THR A 125 -13.09 -14.90 4.10
C THR A 125 -13.55 -14.37 5.46
N ASP A 126 -14.86 -14.25 5.64
CA ASP A 126 -15.47 -13.75 6.88
C ASP A 126 -14.88 -14.41 8.14
N GLY A 127 -14.54 -13.59 9.14
CA GLY A 127 -13.88 -13.99 10.38
C GLY A 127 -12.35 -14.16 10.29
N ASN A 128 -11.76 -14.13 9.09
CA ASN A 128 -10.31 -14.23 8.90
C ASN A 128 -9.65 -12.86 8.68
N THR A 129 -8.33 -12.81 8.87
CA THR A 129 -7.54 -11.59 8.68
C THR A 129 -6.77 -11.59 7.37
N LEU A 130 -6.78 -10.46 6.67
CA LEU A 130 -5.83 -10.12 5.63
C LEU A 130 -4.73 -9.24 6.26
N THR A 131 -3.55 -9.82 6.45
CA THR A 131 -2.34 -9.07 6.82
C THR A 131 -1.52 -8.80 5.57
N VAL A 132 -1.15 -7.55 5.32
CA VAL A 132 -0.15 -7.20 4.31
C VAL A 132 1.19 -7.05 5.04
N ALA A 133 1.99 -8.11 5.02
CA ALA A 133 3.33 -8.04 5.57
C ALA A 133 4.24 -7.31 4.59
N ALA A 134 5.03 -6.33 5.06
CA ALA A 134 6.00 -5.67 4.20
C ALA A 134 6.96 -6.70 3.59
N HIS A 135 7.46 -6.41 2.39
CA HIS A 135 8.45 -7.27 1.73
C HIS A 135 9.70 -7.37 2.62
N THR A 136 10.50 -8.44 2.49
CA THR A 136 11.68 -8.65 3.35
C THR A 136 12.69 -7.50 3.26
N SER A 137 12.81 -6.89 2.08
CA SER A 137 13.59 -5.67 1.83
C SER A 137 12.92 -4.38 2.33
N GLY A 138 11.77 -4.46 2.98
CA GLY A 138 10.91 -3.33 3.36
C GLY A 138 10.12 -2.78 2.17
N VAL A 139 9.70 -1.52 2.28
CA VAL A 139 9.11 -0.77 1.17
C VAL A 139 10.19 -0.48 0.13
N PHE A 140 11.34 0.03 0.57
CA PHE A 140 12.52 0.23 -0.28
C PHE A 140 13.80 0.39 0.53
N THR A 141 14.93 0.34 -0.16
CA THR A 141 16.25 0.71 0.38
C THR A 141 16.92 1.73 -0.52
N LEU A 142 17.64 2.68 0.07
CA LEU A 142 18.51 3.61 -0.61
C LEU A 142 19.95 3.38 -0.14
N ALA A 143 20.90 3.30 -1.07
CA ALA A 143 22.32 3.06 -0.81
C ALA A 143 23.18 4.05 -1.59
#